data_AF-A0A3S5BV92-F1
#
_entry.id   AF-A0A3S5BV92-F1
#
_cell.length_a   1.000
_cell.length_b   1.000
_cell.length_c   1.000
_cell.angle_alpha   90.00
_cell.angle_beta   90.00
_cell.angle_gamma   90.00
#
_symmetry.space_group_name_H-M   'P 1'
#
loop_
_entity.id
_entity.type
_entity.pdbx_description
1 polymer ?
#
loop_
_entity_poly.entity_id
_entity_poly.type
_entity_poly.pdbx_seq_one_letter_code
_entity_poly.pdbx_strand_id
1 'polypeptide(L)' 'MAYSPQYQAMAVGAVRALVGTENIHLTEAISRVARQMGLDPDLLDAWVRDSTPIRRARISAG' A
#
# COMPACT_ATOMS: atom_id res chain seq x y z
N MET A 1 9.13 10.58 -13.38
CA MET A 1 10.11 10.35 -12.30
C MET A 1 9.73 9.06 -11.61
N ALA A 2 10.68 8.11 -11.46
CA ALA A 2 10.42 6.86 -10.75
C ALA A 2 10.77 7.04 -9.26
N TYR A 3 9.89 6.59 -8.37
CA TYR A 3 10.13 6.61 -6.93
C TYR A 3 11.06 5.48 -6.53
N SER A 4 11.97 5.72 -5.57
CA SER A 4 12.89 4.68 -5.11
C SER A 4 12.12 3.55 -4.40
N PRO A 5 12.57 2.28 -4.50
CA PRO A 5 11.90 1.15 -3.83
C PRO A 5 11.76 1.35 -2.31
N GLN A 6 12.76 1.97 -1.68
CA GLN A 6 12.72 2.29 -0.26
C GLN A 6 11.61 3.28 0.08
N TYR A 7 11.40 4.29 -0.75
CA TYR A 7 10.33 5.26 -0.58
C TYR A 7 8.94 4.63 -0.79
N GLN A 8 8.82 3.73 -1.78
CA GLN A 8 7.59 2.96 -2.01
C GLN A 8 7.25 2.08 -0.79
N ALA A 9 8.23 1.35 -0.27
CA ALA A 9 8.05 0.51 0.92
C ALA A 9 7.67 1.31 2.17
N MET A 10 8.25 2.51 2.34
CA MET A 10 7.87 3.43 3.43
C MET A 10 6.41 3.88 3.31
N ALA A 11 5.97 4.30 2.12
CA ALA A 11 4.59 4.73 1.89
C ALA A 11 3.59 3.60 2.14
N VAL A 12 3.87 2.39 1.65
CA VAL A 12 3.05 1.20 1.91
C VAL A 12 3.02 0.84 3.40
N GLY A 13 4.16 0.93 4.09
CA GLY A 13 4.27 0.69 5.52
C GLY A 13 3.42 1.66 6.34
N ALA A 14 3.42 2.94 5.98
CA ALA A 14 2.58 3.96 6.61
C ALA A 14 1.08 3.65 6.45
N VAL A 15 0.65 3.26 5.25
CA VAL A 15 -0.76 2.84 5.02
C VAL A 15 -1.13 1.67 5.93
N ARG A 16 -0.28 0.64 6.00
CA ARG A 16 -0.54 -0.54 6.85
C ARG A 16 -0.57 -0.19 8.34
N ALA A 17 0.27 0.73 8.78
CA ALA A 17 0.26 1.21 10.17
C ALA A 17 -1.06 1.91 10.49
N LEU A 18 -1.58 2.78 9.63
CA LEU A 18 -2.87 3.45 9.88
C LEU A 18 -4.03 2.46 9.93
N VAL A 19 -4.08 1.49 9.01
CA VAL A 19 -5.11 0.44 9.02
C VAL A 19 -5.04 -0.41 10.31
N GLY A 20 -3.83 -0.76 10.76
CA GLY A 20 -3.63 -1.60 11.94
C GLY A 20 -3.78 -0.88 13.28
N THR A 21 -3.35 0.38 13.37
CA THR A 21 -3.35 1.18 14.60
C THR A 21 -4.65 1.92 14.82
N GLU A 22 -5.21 2.54 13.78
CA GLU A 22 -6.43 3.35 13.89
C GLU A 22 -7.70 2.59 13.49
N ASN A 23 -7.59 1.34 13.02
CA ASN A 23 -8.71 0.53 12.53
C ASN A 23 -9.58 1.28 11.49
N ILE A 24 -8.92 2.04 10.62
CA ILE A 24 -9.57 2.77 9.53
C ILE A 24 -9.58 1.96 8.24
N HIS A 25 -10.53 2.26 7.36
CA HIS A 25 -10.60 1.64 6.04
C HIS A 25 -9.34 1.89 5.21
N LEU A 26 -8.94 0.90 4.42
CA LEU A 26 -7.76 0.97 3.56
C LEU A 26 -7.79 2.20 2.62
N THR A 27 -8.93 2.51 2.03
CA THR A 27 -9.13 3.68 1.15
C THR A 27 -8.86 5.01 1.87
N GLU A 28 -9.28 5.10 3.14
CA GLU A 28 -9.04 6.28 3.98
C GLU A 28 -7.56 6.39 4.36
N ALA A 29 -6.93 5.27 4.74
CA ALA A 29 -5.49 5.22 5.02
C ALA A 29 -4.65 5.64 3.80
N ILE A 30 -4.97 5.13 2.61
CA ILE A 30 -4.32 5.52 1.34
C ILE A 30 -4.49 7.03 1.11
N SER A 31 -5.71 7.55 1.23
CA SER A 31 -5.99 8.98 1.02
C SER A 31 -5.21 9.88 1.98
N ARG A 32 -5.07 9.47 3.25
CA ARG A 32 -4.31 10.22 4.27
C ARG A 32 -2.81 10.21 3.96
N VAL A 33 -2.23 9.03 3.71
CA VAL A 33 -0.79 8.91 3.43
C VAL A 33 -0.43 9.60 2.13
N ALA A 34 -1.25 9.47 1.09
CA ALA A 34 -1.06 10.15 -0.17
C ALA A 34 -0.99 11.67 0.00
N ARG A 35 -1.94 12.26 0.76
CA ARG A 35 -1.93 13.70 1.08
C ARG A 35 -0.71 14.11 1.91
N GLN A 36 -0.32 13.32 2.90
CA GLN A 36 0.84 13.63 3.76
C GLN A 36 2.17 13.60 3.01
N MET A 37 2.29 12.68 2.04
CA MET A 37 3.53 12.47 1.28
C MET A 37 3.55 13.20 -0.07
N GLY A 38 2.46 13.89 -0.44
CA GLY A 38 2.33 14.56 -1.74
C GLY A 38 2.26 13.59 -2.91
N LEU A 39 1.66 12.42 -2.69
CA LEU A 39 1.53 11.36 -3.68
C LEU A 39 0.13 11.32 -4.28
N ASP A 40 0.05 10.76 -5.48
CA ASP A 40 -1.20 10.38 -6.09
C ASP A 40 -1.80 9.15 -5.36
N PRO A 41 -3.08 9.17 -4.98
CA PRO A 41 -3.70 8.07 -4.24
C PRO A 41 -3.84 6.79 -5.08
N ASP A 42 -4.06 6.88 -6.39
CA ASP A 42 -4.14 5.70 -7.27
C ASP A 42 -2.77 5.04 -7.42
N LEU A 43 -1.70 5.84 -7.48
CA LEU A 43 -0.33 5.33 -7.45
C LEU A 43 -0.03 4.57 -6.15
N LEU A 44 -0.43 5.12 -5.00
CA LEU A 44 -0.22 4.48 -3.71
C LEU A 44 -1.06 3.21 -3.54
N ASP A 45 -2.30 3.18 -4.04
CA ASP A 45 -3.13 1.97 -4.08
C ASP A 45 -2.43 0.85 -4.87
N ALA A 46 -1.85 1.16 -6.03
CA ALA A 46 -1.10 0.20 -6.83
C ALA A 46 0.08 -0.41 -6.06
N TRP A 47 0.87 0.40 -5.35
CA TRP A 47 1.98 -0.11 -4.53
C TRP A 47 1.52 -0.98 -3.38
N VAL A 48 0.41 -0.62 -2.72
CA VAL A 48 -0.15 -1.43 -1.63
C VAL A 48 -0.64 -2.78 -2.15
N ARG A 49 -1.28 -2.81 -3.32
CA ARG A 49 -1.73 -4.05 -3.98
C ARG A 49 -0.56 -4.95 -4.37
N ASP A 50 0.48 -4.37 -4.96
CA ASP A 50 1.69 -5.09 -5.39
C ASP A 50 2.48 -5.64 -4.18
N SER A 51 2.55 -4.86 -3.10
CA SER A 51 3.23 -5.24 -1.86
C SER A 51 2.44 -6.22 -0.98
N THR A 52 1.15 -6.44 -1.30
CA THR A 52 0.38 -7.47 -0.64
C THR A 52 0.80 -8.79 -1.28
N PRO A 53 1.35 -9.76 -0.52
CA PRO A 53 1.58 -11.09 -1.06
C PRO A 53 0.21 -11.66 -1.42
N ILE A 54 -0.21 -11.45 -2.66
CA ILE A 54 -1.36 -12.14 -3.21
C ILE A 54 -0.98 -13.60 -3.06
N ARG A 55 -1.81 -14.30 -2.29
CA ARG A 55 -1.85 -15.76 -2.16
C ARG A 55 -2.09 -16.40 -3.55
N ARG A 56 -1.15 -16.22 -4.48
CA ARG A 56 -0.98 -17.00 -5.72
C ARG A 56 -0.15 -18.26 -5.44
N ALA A 57 -0.21 -18.77 -4.21
CA ALA A 57 0.34 -20.05 -3.82
C ALA A 57 -0.74 -20.81 -3.06
N ARG A 58 -1.71 -21.39 -3.79
CA ARG A 58 -2.30 -22.73 -3.56
C ARG A 58 -3.45 -23.01 -4.53
N ILE A 59 -3.16 -22.95 -5.83
CA ILE A 59 -3.94 -23.70 -6.83
C ILE A 59 -2.99 -24.03 -7.99
N SER A 60 -1.91 -24.75 -7.66
CA SER A 60 -1.37 -25.73 -8.60
C SER A 60 -2.07 -27.03 -8.23
N ALA A 61 -3.17 -27.29 -8.92
CA ALA A 61 -3.70 -28.62 -9.10
C ALA A 61 -2.73 -29.38 -10.03
N GLY A 62 -2.48 -30.65 -9.75
CA GLY A 62 -1.59 -31.52 -10.52
C GLY A 62 -0.75 -32.39 -9.62
#